data_AF-M6F8E0-F1
#
_entry.id   AF-M6F8E0-F1
#
_cell.length_a   1.000
_cell.length_b   1.000
_cell.length_c   1.000
_cell.angle_alpha   90.00
_cell.angle_beta   90.00
_cell.angle_gamma   90.00
#
_symmetry.space_group_name_H-M   'P 1'
#
loop_
_entity.id
_entity.type
_entity.pdbx_description
1 polymer ?
#
loop_
_entity_poly.entity_id
_entity_poly.type
_entity_poly.pdbx_seq_one_letter_code
_entity_poly.pdbx_strand_id
1 'polypeptide(L)'
;MGIRIFYYFSTGMILVGLALAAYFPDLFQWETLEWVYQKRTFFLFSLIFITSVILIYLIYWKAKKGILHSKSKTEIHLQESLNELVQDNQSLFSFLKGATESLGKQIETSKQNLSPEFFSACSTEYLKLTREFKTSSEIFKSIPIAPEEDAQKDGMKFKIYEYSEILNRHRKVSKTLEKLREDLTRLRNKVSG
;
A
#
# COMPACT_ATOMS: atom_id res chain seq x y z
N MET A 1 -36.20 0.17 17.84
CA MET A 1 -36.40 -0.79 16.72
C MET A 1 -36.19 -2.25 17.16
N GLY A 2 -35.17 -2.57 17.96
CA GLY A 2 -34.90 -3.95 18.43
C GLY A 2 -36.01 -4.63 19.24
N ILE A 3 -36.75 -3.89 20.08
CA ILE A 3 -37.83 -4.46 20.92
C ILE A 3 -39.00 -5.01 20.08
N ARG A 4 -39.35 -4.33 18.96
CA ARG A 4 -40.41 -4.80 18.06
C ARG A 4 -40.00 -6.07 17.31
N ILE A 5 -38.75 -6.15 16.86
CA ILE A 5 -38.22 -7.35 16.17
C ILE A 5 -38.21 -8.54 17.13
N PHE A 6 -37.79 -8.33 18.38
CA PHE A 6 -37.81 -9.38 19.41
C PHE A 6 -39.24 -9.86 19.71
N TYR A 7 -40.21 -8.94 19.81
CA TYR A 7 -41.62 -9.28 20.05
C TYR A 7 -42.22 -10.12 18.93
N TYR A 8 -42.02 -9.73 17.66
CA TYR A 8 -42.52 -10.51 16.51
C TYR A 8 -41.81 -11.86 16.37
N PHE A 9 -40.52 -11.92 16.69
CA PHE A 9 -39.79 -13.18 16.70
C PHE A 9 -40.31 -14.12 17.80
N SER A 10 -40.58 -13.62 19.00
CA SER A 10 -41.09 -14.45 20.09
C SER A 10 -42.51 -14.95 19.82
N THR A 11 -43.41 -14.08 19.32
CA THR A 11 -44.77 -14.49 18.92
C THR A 11 -44.74 -15.47 17.76
N GLY A 12 -43.85 -15.28 16.77
CA GLY A 12 -43.64 -16.22 15.68
C GLY A 12 -43.20 -17.60 16.18
N MET A 13 -42.23 -17.67 17.09
CA MET A 13 -41.77 -18.93 17.67
C MET A 13 -42.85 -19.65 18.47
N ILE A 14 -43.70 -18.90 19.20
CA ILE A 14 -44.84 -19.47 19.95
C ILE A 14 -45.88 -20.05 18.98
N LEU A 15 -46.21 -19.35 17.90
CA LEU A 15 -47.15 -19.82 16.89
C LEU A 15 -46.63 -21.05 16.13
N VAL A 16 -45.34 -21.09 15.82
CA VAL A 16 -44.69 -22.26 15.22
C VAL A 16 -44.71 -23.45 16.18
N GLY A 17 -44.45 -23.23 17.47
CA GLY A 17 -44.55 -24.27 18.49
C GLY A 17 -45.97 -24.84 18.62
N LEU A 18 -46.99 -23.98 18.63
CA LEU A 18 -48.41 -24.37 18.65
C LEU A 18 -48.82 -25.11 17.37
N ALA A 19 -48.37 -24.65 16.20
CA ALA A 19 -48.67 -25.30 14.93
C ALA A 19 -48.03 -26.70 14.83
N LEU A 20 -46.79 -26.86 15.29
CA LEU A 20 -46.12 -28.16 15.36
C LEU A 20 -46.82 -29.11 16.32
N ALA A 21 -47.28 -28.62 17.48
CA ALA A 21 -48.04 -29.42 18.44
C ALA A 21 -49.40 -29.88 17.88
N ALA A 22 -50.04 -29.05 17.05
CA ALA A 22 -51.31 -29.40 16.41
C ALA A 22 -51.16 -30.38 15.23
N TYR A 23 -50.09 -30.24 14.43
CA TYR A 23 -49.88 -31.08 13.23
C TYR A 23 -49.18 -32.42 13.52
N PHE A 24 -48.34 -32.48 14.55
CA PHE A 24 -47.60 -33.68 14.92
C PHE A 24 -47.75 -33.96 16.43
N PRO A 25 -48.96 -34.33 16.89
CA PRO A 25 -49.21 -34.59 18.31
C PRO A 25 -48.37 -35.75 18.86
N ASP A 26 -47.98 -36.69 17.99
CA ASP A 26 -47.11 -37.83 18.34
C ASP A 26 -45.70 -37.40 18.78
N LEU A 27 -45.20 -36.24 18.34
CA LEU A 27 -43.93 -35.69 18.83
C LEU A 27 -44.01 -35.25 20.30
N PHE A 28 -45.21 -35.00 20.81
CA PHE A 28 -45.47 -34.55 22.18
C PHE A 28 -46.04 -35.67 23.08
N GLN A 29 -46.05 -36.92 22.61
CA GLN A 29 -46.34 -38.06 23.47
C GLN A 29 -45.27 -38.23 24.55
N TRP A 30 -45.65 -38.83 25.67
CA TRP A 30 -44.76 -39.00 26.82
C TRP A 30 -43.48 -39.78 26.46
N GLU A 31 -43.58 -40.78 25.58
CA GLU A 31 -42.44 -41.60 25.12
C GLU A 31 -41.44 -40.80 24.25
N THR A 32 -41.91 -39.92 23.36
CA THR A 32 -41.01 -39.06 22.56
C THR A 32 -40.39 -37.96 23.42
N LEU A 33 -41.12 -37.43 24.41
CA LEU A 33 -40.57 -36.50 25.39
C LEU A 33 -39.48 -37.16 26.25
N GLU A 34 -39.70 -38.38 26.71
CA GLU A 34 -38.73 -39.15 27.49
C GLU A 34 -37.49 -39.49 26.64
N TRP A 35 -37.67 -39.85 25.36
CA TRP A 35 -36.58 -40.04 24.41
C TRP A 35 -35.75 -38.76 24.18
N VAL A 36 -36.40 -37.61 23.99
CA VAL A 36 -35.73 -36.31 23.88
C VAL A 36 -34.99 -35.97 25.18
N TYR A 37 -35.60 -36.24 26.33
CA TYR A 37 -34.98 -36.00 27.65
C TYR A 37 -33.76 -36.91 27.87
N GLN A 38 -33.82 -38.16 27.43
CA GLN A 38 -32.72 -39.12 27.50
C GLN A 38 -31.57 -38.74 26.56
N LYS A 39 -31.86 -38.07 25.43
CA LYS A 39 -30.86 -37.53 24.48
C LYS A 39 -30.53 -36.05 24.72
N ARG A 40 -31.00 -35.45 25.82
CA ARG A 40 -30.81 -34.03 26.14
C ARG A 40 -29.35 -33.60 26.12
N THR A 41 -28.45 -34.43 26.63
CA THR A 41 -27.00 -34.17 26.61
C THR A 41 -26.42 -34.14 25.20
N PHE A 42 -26.90 -35.00 24.29
CA PHE A 42 -26.49 -34.99 22.89
C PHE A 42 -26.94 -33.71 22.18
N PHE A 43 -28.18 -33.28 22.36
CA PHE A 43 -28.68 -32.02 21.78
C PHE A 43 -27.97 -30.79 22.36
N LEU A 44 -27.73 -30.76 23.68
CA LEU A 44 -26.97 -29.69 24.32
C LEU A 44 -25.53 -29.65 23.80
N PHE A 45 -24.86 -30.79 23.70
CA PHE A 45 -23.51 -30.88 23.15
C PHE A 45 -23.46 -30.45 21.68
N SER A 46 -24.40 -30.91 20.85
CA SER A 46 -24.48 -30.51 19.44
C SER A 46 -24.72 -29.01 19.28
N LEU A 47 -25.57 -28.42 20.12
CA LEU A 47 -25.84 -26.98 20.10
C LEU A 47 -24.60 -26.18 20.51
N ILE A 48 -23.89 -26.60 21.56
CA ILE A 48 -22.62 -26.00 21.98
C ILE A 48 -21.56 -26.14 20.86
N PHE A 49 -21.50 -27.31 20.21
CA PHE A 49 -20.56 -27.57 19.14
C PHE A 49 -20.84 -26.68 17.91
N ILE A 50 -22.09 -26.62 17.44
CA ILE A 50 -22.48 -25.78 16.30
C ILE A 50 -22.23 -24.31 16.60
N THR A 51 -22.62 -23.83 17.78
CA THR A 51 -22.38 -22.43 18.18
C THR A 51 -20.89 -22.12 18.27
N SER A 52 -20.07 -23.04 18.78
CA SER A 52 -18.61 -22.93 18.79
C SER A 52 -18.03 -22.82 17.38
N VAL A 53 -18.45 -23.69 16.45
CA VAL A 53 -18.01 -23.66 15.03
C VAL A 53 -18.39 -22.32 14.39
N ILE A 54 -19.61 -21.84 14.60
CA ILE A 54 -20.08 -20.54 14.08
C ILE A 54 -19.23 -19.39 14.63
N LEU A 55 -18.94 -19.39 15.94
CA LEU A 55 -18.11 -18.35 16.55
C LEU A 55 -16.69 -18.35 15.98
N ILE A 56 -16.06 -19.52 15.85
CA ILE A 56 -14.74 -19.67 15.24
C ILE A 56 -14.76 -19.14 13.80
N TYR A 57 -15.80 -19.47 13.03
CA TYR A 57 -15.96 -19.01 11.66
C TYR A 57 -16.12 -17.48 11.56
N LEU A 58 -16.92 -16.87 12.44
CA LEU A 58 -17.09 -15.42 12.48
C LEU A 58 -15.80 -14.68 12.83
N ILE A 59 -15.02 -15.20 13.78
CA ILE A 59 -13.70 -14.66 14.13
C ILE A 59 -12.75 -14.75 12.92
N TYR A 60 -12.70 -15.90 12.26
CA TYR A 60 -11.91 -16.10 11.05
C TYR A 60 -12.30 -15.11 9.95
N TRP A 61 -13.61 -14.95 9.69
CA TRP A 61 -14.09 -14.01 8.69
C TRP A 61 -13.69 -12.57 9.03
N LYS A 62 -13.91 -12.15 10.28
CA LYS A 62 -13.56 -10.79 10.74
C LYS A 62 -12.07 -10.52 10.58
N ALA A 63 -11.21 -11.47 10.95
CA ALA A 63 -9.77 -11.39 10.77
C ALA A 63 -9.38 -11.29 9.27
N LYS A 64 -9.98 -12.14 8.42
CA LYS A 64 -9.73 -12.12 6.97
C LYS A 64 -10.10 -10.78 6.34
N LYS A 65 -11.26 -10.22 6.71
CA LYS A 65 -11.71 -8.90 6.23
C LYS A 65 -10.79 -7.78 6.72
N GLY A 66 -10.33 -7.84 7.98
CA GLY A 66 -9.37 -6.89 8.54
C GLY A 66 -8.03 -6.88 7.81
N ILE A 67 -7.48 -8.06 7.51
CA ILE A 67 -6.22 -8.20 6.76
C ILE A 67 -6.38 -7.64 5.33
N LEU A 68 -7.50 -7.92 4.66
CA LEU A 68 -7.75 -7.42 3.31
C LEU A 68 -7.83 -5.89 3.30
N HIS A 69 -8.59 -5.30 4.25
CA HIS A 69 -8.72 -3.86 4.36
C HIS A 69 -7.39 -3.18 4.69
N SER A 70 -6.60 -3.77 5.61
CA SER A 70 -5.26 -3.27 5.92
C SER A 70 -4.35 -3.28 4.71
N LYS A 71 -4.33 -4.36 3.92
CA LYS A 71 -3.50 -4.45 2.71
C LYS A 71 -3.93 -3.43 1.66
N SER A 72 -5.23 -3.23 1.47
CA SER A 72 -5.76 -2.19 0.58
C SER A 72 -5.31 -0.80 0.98
N LYS A 73 -5.38 -0.47 2.28
CA LYS A 73 -4.90 0.82 2.77
C LYS A 73 -3.39 0.98 2.57
N THR A 74 -2.60 -0.08 2.77
CA THR A 74 -1.16 -0.06 2.53
C THR A 74 -0.83 0.15 1.05
N GLU A 75 -1.55 -0.51 0.14
CA GLU A 75 -1.36 -0.34 -1.30
C GLU A 75 -1.63 1.10 -1.74
N ILE A 76 -2.75 1.70 -1.30
CA ILE A 76 -3.09 3.10 -1.59
C ILE A 76 -2.02 4.05 -1.06
N HIS A 77 -1.57 3.86 0.18
CA HIS A 77 -0.52 4.69 0.76
C HIS A 77 0.80 4.55 -0.02
N LEU A 78 1.17 3.35 -0.46
CA LEU A 78 2.39 3.15 -1.25
C LEU A 78 2.28 3.82 -2.63
N GLN A 79 1.10 3.76 -3.25
CA GLN A 79 0.83 4.45 -4.52
C GLN A 79 0.94 5.97 -4.37
N GLU A 80 0.33 6.55 -3.32
CA GLU A 80 0.40 7.98 -3.03
C GLU A 80 1.85 8.43 -2.77
N SER A 81 2.57 7.72 -1.89
CA SER A 81 3.98 7.99 -1.61
C SER A 81 4.88 7.86 -2.85
N LEU A 82 4.56 6.93 -3.76
CA LEU A 82 5.29 6.77 -5.01
C LEU A 82 5.04 7.96 -5.93
N ASN A 83 3.79 8.38 -6.06
CA ASN A 83 3.42 9.51 -6.92
C ASN A 83 4.08 10.81 -6.45
N GLU A 84 4.04 11.09 -5.14
CA GLU A 84 4.75 12.22 -4.52
C GLU A 84 6.24 12.17 -4.84
N LEU A 85 6.89 11.02 -4.60
CA LEU A 85 8.32 10.87 -4.83
C LEU A 85 8.71 11.00 -6.31
N VAL A 86 7.86 10.53 -7.23
CA VAL A 86 8.06 10.71 -8.67
C VAL A 86 7.98 12.18 -9.04
N GLN A 87 6.98 12.90 -8.53
CA GLN A 87 6.78 14.32 -8.77
C GLN A 87 7.95 15.15 -8.21
N ASP A 88 8.39 14.85 -6.99
CA ASP A 88 9.56 15.48 -6.36
C ASP A 88 10.81 15.27 -7.20
N ASN A 89 11.08 14.04 -7.63
CA ASN A 89 12.21 13.74 -8.50
C ASN A 89 12.13 14.50 -9.84
N GLN A 90 10.96 14.57 -10.47
CA GLN A 90 10.77 15.35 -11.71
C GLN A 90 11.07 16.84 -11.51
N SER A 91 10.59 17.41 -10.39
CA SER A 91 10.85 18.81 -10.03
C SER A 91 12.34 19.05 -9.79
N LEU A 92 13.03 18.09 -9.17
CA LEU A 92 14.43 18.21 -8.86
C LEU A 92 15.29 18.05 -10.12
N PHE A 93 14.89 17.18 -11.06
CA PHE A 93 15.50 17.11 -12.40
C PHE A 93 15.38 18.43 -13.17
N SER A 94 14.21 19.07 -13.16
CA SER A 94 14.02 20.34 -13.86
C SER A 94 14.86 21.47 -13.25
N PHE A 95 14.92 21.52 -11.92
CA PHE A 95 15.81 22.43 -11.18
C PHE A 95 17.28 22.20 -11.54
N LEU A 96 17.76 20.96 -11.44
CA LEU A 96 19.14 20.60 -11.73
C LEU A 96 19.53 20.89 -13.18
N LYS A 97 18.62 20.65 -14.13
CA LYS A 97 18.83 21.00 -15.54
C LYS A 97 19.09 22.51 -15.69
N GLY A 98 18.23 23.35 -15.12
CA GLY A 98 18.40 24.80 -15.16
C GLY A 98 19.67 25.28 -14.46
N ALA A 99 19.99 24.70 -13.30
CA ALA A 99 21.23 25.01 -12.56
C ALA A 99 22.48 24.64 -13.35
N THR A 100 22.48 23.47 -14.00
CA THR A 100 23.61 22.98 -14.82
C THR A 100 23.81 23.86 -16.06
N GLU A 101 22.73 24.25 -16.74
CA GLU A 101 22.79 25.14 -17.91
C GLU A 101 23.30 26.54 -17.51
N SER A 102 22.82 27.09 -16.40
CA SER A 102 23.26 28.39 -15.87
C SER A 102 24.74 28.37 -15.48
N LEU A 103 25.18 27.34 -14.76
CA LEU A 103 26.58 27.18 -14.37
C LEU A 103 27.51 27.01 -15.58
N GLY A 104 27.07 26.30 -16.62
CA GLY A 104 27.82 26.18 -17.87
C GLY A 104 28.11 27.54 -18.52
N LYS A 105 27.07 28.40 -18.62
CA LYS A 105 27.22 29.77 -19.12
C LYS A 105 28.14 30.61 -18.24
N GLN A 106 28.04 30.47 -16.92
CA GLN A 106 28.92 31.19 -15.98
C GLN A 106 30.38 30.79 -16.15
N ILE A 107 30.68 29.49 -16.28
CA ILE A 107 32.02 28.99 -16.52
C ILE A 107 32.57 29.51 -17.86
N GLU A 108 31.78 29.47 -18.93
CA GLU A 108 32.21 30.01 -20.23
C GLU A 108 32.56 31.50 -20.17
N THR A 109 31.74 32.29 -19.47
CA THR A 109 31.99 33.73 -19.30
C THR A 109 33.20 34.02 -18.42
N SER A 110 33.46 33.19 -17.40
CA SER A 110 34.58 33.37 -16.47
C SER A 110 35.93 32.91 -17.02
N LYS A 111 35.96 32.28 -18.21
CA LYS A 111 37.18 31.86 -18.91
C LYS A 111 38.24 32.95 -19.05
N GLN A 112 37.83 34.21 -19.21
CA GLN A 112 38.76 35.35 -19.36
C GLN A 112 39.28 35.88 -18.02
N ASN A 113 38.60 35.57 -16.90
CA ASN A 113 38.88 36.12 -15.58
C ASN A 113 39.58 35.13 -14.64
N LEU A 114 39.57 33.83 -14.97
CA LEU A 114 40.15 32.76 -14.16
C LEU A 114 41.52 32.33 -14.70
N SER A 115 42.38 31.80 -13.82
CA SER A 115 43.63 31.18 -14.27
C SER A 115 43.35 29.93 -15.12
N PRO A 116 44.19 29.63 -16.13
CA PRO A 116 43.94 28.51 -17.04
C PRO A 116 43.82 27.15 -16.34
N GLU A 117 44.62 26.94 -15.29
CA GLU A 117 44.61 25.73 -14.47
C GLU A 117 43.30 25.60 -13.67
N PHE A 118 42.84 26.68 -13.06
CA PHE A 118 41.61 26.70 -12.28
C PHE A 118 40.38 26.54 -13.19
N PHE A 119 40.35 27.22 -14.33
CA PHE A 119 39.31 27.05 -15.34
C PHE A 119 39.22 25.60 -15.85
N SER A 120 40.37 24.98 -16.14
CA SER A 120 40.44 23.59 -16.58
C SER A 120 39.89 22.62 -15.52
N ALA A 121 40.24 22.83 -14.25
CA ALA A 121 39.72 22.03 -13.14
C ALA A 121 38.19 22.17 -12.99
N CYS A 122 37.67 23.40 -12.99
CA CYS A 122 36.22 23.66 -12.90
C CYS A 122 35.45 23.11 -14.10
N SER A 123 35.99 23.24 -15.31
CA SER A 123 35.38 22.70 -16.54
C SER A 123 35.33 21.17 -16.51
N THR A 124 36.38 20.52 -16.02
CA THR A 124 36.43 19.05 -15.87
C THR A 124 35.43 18.57 -14.82
N GLU A 125 35.34 19.24 -13.67
CA GLU A 125 34.37 18.96 -12.61
C GLU A 125 32.93 19.13 -13.14
N TYR A 126 32.67 20.21 -13.88
CA TYR A 126 31.38 20.47 -14.54
C TYR A 126 30.97 19.38 -15.54
N LEU A 127 31.90 18.97 -16.41
CA LEU A 127 31.65 17.90 -17.38
C LEU A 127 31.34 16.57 -16.71
N LYS A 128 32.02 16.25 -15.61
CA LYS A 128 31.74 15.06 -14.80
C LYS A 128 30.33 15.11 -14.22
N LEU A 129 29.95 16.21 -13.56
CA LEU A 129 28.62 16.38 -12.98
C LEU A 129 27.51 16.32 -14.06
N THR A 130 27.77 16.89 -15.24
CA THR A 130 26.83 16.83 -16.37
C THR A 130 26.61 15.40 -16.87
N ARG A 131 27.67 14.58 -16.91
CA ARG A 131 27.55 13.15 -17.28
C ARG A 131 26.79 12.35 -16.22
N GLU A 132 27.08 12.58 -14.95
CA GLU A 132 26.37 11.94 -13.83
C GLU A 132 24.88 12.32 -13.80
N PHE A 133 24.56 13.58 -14.11
CA PHE A 133 23.18 14.05 -14.27
C PHE A 133 22.46 13.34 -15.42
N LYS A 134 23.09 13.25 -16.61
CA LYS A 134 22.52 12.54 -17.77
C LYS A 134 22.25 11.06 -17.46
N THR A 135 23.22 10.39 -16.85
CA THR A 135 23.11 8.98 -16.43
C THR A 135 21.96 8.80 -15.45
N SER A 136 21.83 9.70 -14.46
CA SER A 136 20.74 9.64 -13.49
C SER A 136 19.38 9.89 -14.14
N SER A 137 19.31 10.75 -15.15
CA SER A 137 18.08 11.01 -15.92
C SER A 137 17.66 9.79 -16.74
N GLU A 138 18.60 9.09 -17.37
CA GLU A 138 18.32 7.84 -18.09
C GLU A 138 17.81 6.75 -17.14
N ILE A 139 18.46 6.60 -15.99
CA ILE A 139 18.01 5.66 -14.95
C ILE A 139 16.58 6.02 -14.52
N PHE A 140 16.29 7.28 -14.23
CA PHE A 140 14.94 7.70 -13.83
C PHE A 140 13.87 7.35 -14.86
N LYS A 141 14.13 7.60 -16.15
CA LYS A 141 13.21 7.26 -17.24
C LYS A 141 12.97 5.75 -17.38
N SER A 142 13.92 4.92 -16.95
CA SER A 142 13.80 3.45 -16.98
C SER A 142 13.05 2.86 -15.79
N ILE A 143 12.77 3.65 -14.75
CA ILE A 143 12.01 3.19 -13.58
C ILE A 143 10.52 3.33 -13.92
N PRO A 144 9.73 2.25 -13.77
CA PRO A 144 8.29 2.34 -13.99
C PRO A 144 7.63 3.22 -12.93
N ILE A 145 6.62 3.98 -13.34
CA ILE A 145 5.91 4.93 -12.47
C ILE A 145 4.81 4.22 -11.65
N ALA A 146 4.39 3.04 -12.10
CA ALA A 146 3.42 2.18 -11.43
C ALA A 146 3.78 0.70 -11.69
N PRO A 147 3.32 -0.22 -10.83
CA PRO A 147 3.44 -1.66 -11.09
C PRO A 147 2.74 -2.07 -12.39
N GLU A 148 3.20 -3.16 -12.99
CA GLU A 148 2.58 -3.69 -14.21
C GLU A 148 1.19 -4.29 -13.88
N GLU A 149 0.17 -3.87 -14.63
CA GLU A 149 -1.19 -4.44 -14.54
C GLU A 149 -1.26 -5.80 -15.26
N ASP A 150 -0.41 -6.75 -14.86
CA ASP A 150 -0.49 -8.11 -15.39
C ASP A 150 -1.72 -8.82 -14.83
N ALA A 151 -2.69 -9.11 -15.71
CA ALA A 151 -3.92 -9.84 -15.40
C ALA A 151 -3.69 -11.27 -14.88
N GLN A 152 -2.47 -11.81 -14.98
CA GLN A 152 -2.10 -13.15 -14.50
C GLN A 152 -1.47 -13.18 -13.10
N LYS A 153 -1.01 -12.05 -12.55
CA LYS A 153 -0.32 -12.04 -11.25
C LYS A 153 -1.31 -11.77 -10.11
N ASP A 154 -1.99 -12.84 -9.74
CA ASP A 154 -3.14 -12.83 -8.85
C ASP A 154 -2.72 -12.65 -7.38
N GLY A 155 -2.59 -11.40 -6.92
CA GLY A 155 -2.46 -11.14 -5.48
C GLY A 155 -2.08 -9.72 -5.07
N MET A 156 -2.90 -9.11 -4.19
CA MET A 156 -2.62 -7.84 -3.53
C MET A 156 -1.26 -7.79 -2.79
N LYS A 157 -0.73 -8.93 -2.33
CA LYS A 157 0.62 -9.00 -1.73
C LYS A 157 1.73 -8.72 -2.76
N PHE A 158 1.54 -9.17 -4.00
CA PHE A 158 2.50 -9.02 -5.08
C PHE A 158 2.60 -7.54 -5.50
N LYS A 159 1.44 -6.88 -5.66
CA LYS A 159 1.38 -5.43 -5.92
C LYS A 159 2.09 -4.59 -4.85
N ILE A 160 1.87 -4.89 -3.57
CA ILE A 160 2.54 -4.19 -2.45
C ILE A 160 4.07 -4.34 -2.54
N TYR A 161 4.56 -5.52 -2.91
CA TYR A 161 5.99 -5.76 -3.09
C TYR A 161 6.55 -4.95 -4.26
N GLU A 162 5.89 -4.97 -5.41
CA GLU A 162 6.30 -4.19 -6.59
C GLU A 162 6.32 -2.69 -6.30
N TYR A 163 5.27 -2.15 -5.67
CA TYR A 163 5.26 -0.75 -5.24
C TYR A 163 6.45 -0.42 -4.33
N SER A 164 6.78 -1.31 -3.37
CA SER A 164 7.92 -1.12 -2.47
C SER A 164 9.26 -1.13 -3.22
N GLU A 165 9.41 -2.02 -4.21
CA GLU A 165 10.61 -2.10 -5.04
C GLU A 165 10.78 -0.82 -5.88
N ILE A 166 9.71 -0.38 -6.55
CA ILE A 166 9.69 0.84 -7.37
C ILE A 166 10.03 2.07 -6.51
N LEU A 167 9.41 2.19 -5.33
CA LEU A 167 9.73 3.24 -4.36
C LEU A 167 11.21 3.25 -3.98
N ASN A 168 11.80 2.09 -3.72
CA ASN A 168 13.22 1.99 -3.37
C ASN A 168 14.12 2.42 -4.54
N ARG A 169 13.77 2.10 -5.79
CA ARG A 169 14.49 2.58 -6.98
C ARG A 169 14.42 4.10 -7.08
N HIS A 170 13.24 4.70 -6.91
CA HIS A 170 13.09 6.16 -6.90
C HIS A 170 13.84 6.84 -5.75
N ARG A 171 13.87 6.24 -4.56
CA ARG A 171 14.63 6.77 -3.42
C ARG A 171 16.13 6.79 -3.67
N LYS A 172 16.67 5.76 -4.35
CA LYS A 172 18.09 5.72 -4.73
C LYS A 172 18.41 6.86 -5.69
N VAL A 173 17.57 7.08 -6.70
CA VAL A 173 17.74 8.20 -7.65
C VAL A 173 17.67 9.54 -6.91
N SER A 174 16.66 9.74 -6.06
CA SER A 174 16.51 10.96 -5.26
C SER A 174 17.77 11.34 -4.48
N LYS A 175 18.39 10.36 -3.79
CA LYS A 175 19.66 10.58 -3.07
C LYS A 175 20.80 11.00 -3.99
N THR A 176 20.92 10.36 -5.15
CA THR A 176 21.95 10.73 -6.14
C THR A 176 21.73 12.14 -6.66
N LEU A 177 20.49 12.54 -6.89
CA LEU A 177 20.18 13.87 -7.39
C LEU A 177 20.40 14.96 -6.32
N GLU A 178 20.08 14.70 -5.06
CA GLU A 178 20.38 15.66 -3.99
C GLU A 178 21.90 15.85 -3.82
N LYS A 179 22.67 14.77 -3.94
CA LYS A 179 24.14 14.87 -3.98
C LYS A 179 24.62 15.71 -5.17
N LEU A 180 24.07 15.48 -6.37
CA LEU A 180 24.39 16.28 -7.57
C LEU A 180 24.06 17.77 -7.35
N ARG A 181 22.96 18.07 -6.66
CA ARG A 181 22.57 19.43 -6.29
C ARG A 181 23.60 20.10 -5.38
N GLU A 182 24.05 19.40 -4.35
CA GLU A 182 25.10 19.89 -3.45
C GLU A 182 26.41 20.14 -4.20
N ASP A 183 26.84 19.19 -5.02
CA ASP A 183 28.11 19.27 -5.75
C ASP A 183 28.08 20.38 -6.82
N LEU A 184 26.96 20.56 -7.53
CA LEU A 184 26.76 21.69 -8.44
C LEU A 184 26.76 23.04 -7.69
N THR A 185 26.15 23.09 -6.51
CA THR A 185 26.14 24.31 -5.68
C THR A 185 27.55 24.66 -5.20
N ARG A 186 28.33 23.66 -4.78
CA ARG A 186 29.75 23.84 -4.42
C ARG A 186 30.56 24.36 -5.60
N LEU A 187 30.42 23.76 -6.78
CA LEU A 187 31.13 24.20 -7.98
C LEU A 187 30.75 25.62 -8.37
N ARG A 188 29.45 25.97 -8.34
CA ARG A 188 28.98 27.34 -8.57
C ARG A 188 29.63 28.34 -7.62
N ASN A 189 29.70 28.01 -6.33
CA ASN A 189 30.33 28.88 -5.34
C ASN A 189 31.83 29.04 -5.58
N LYS A 190 32.55 27.99 -6.02
CA LYS A 190 33.97 28.07 -6.43
C LYS A 190 34.20 28.95 -7.66
N VAL A 191 33.24 28.98 -8.60
CA VAL A 191 33.33 29.78 -9.83
C VAL A 191 32.95 31.24 -9.60
N SER A 192 32.12 31.51 -8.58
CA SER A 192 31.61 32.85 -8.26
C SER A 192 32.42 33.60 -7.20
N GLY A 193 33.22 32.88 -6.39
CA GLY A 193 34.09 33.45 -5.36
C GLY A 193 35.52 33.56 -5.84
#